data_AF-A0A6N9U7L8-F1
#
_entry.id   AF-A0A6N9U7L8-F1
#
_cell.length_a   1.000
_cell.length_b   1.000
_cell.length_c   1.000
_cell.angle_alpha   90.00
_cell.angle_beta   90.00
_cell.angle_gamma   90.00
#
_symmetry.space_group_name_H-M   'P 1'
#
loop_
_entity.id
_entity.type
_entity.pdbx_description
1 polymer ?
#
loop_
_entity_poly.entity_id
_entity_poly.type
_entity_poly.pdbx_seq_one_letter_code
_entity_poly.pdbx_strand_id
1 'polypeptide(L)'
;MNSLAAFYRARLDEDEAGVRDCIESGEPNVGGFDLADIAAKRRILARHAQCGSGIGYCDDGGHAWDEDDVPGGGCPDVADLARPYASHPDYRADWSPE
;
A
#
# COMPACT_ATOMS: atom_id res chain seq x y z
N MET A 1 10.94 -4.08 -6.05
CA MET A 1 10.30 -2.83 -5.55
C MET A 1 11.26 -2.11 -4.61
N ASN A 2 11.35 -0.78 -4.66
CA ASN A 2 12.29 -0.02 -3.83
C ASN A 2 11.66 0.62 -2.57
N SER A 3 10.35 0.53 -2.37
CA SER A 3 9.67 1.03 -1.16
C SER A 3 8.35 0.30 -0.90
N LEU A 4 7.88 0.34 0.36
CA LEU A 4 6.59 -0.22 0.79
C LEU A 4 5.42 0.42 0.05
N ALA A 5 5.45 1.75 -0.16
CA ALA A 5 4.43 2.46 -0.92
C ALA A 5 4.35 1.98 -2.38
N ALA A 6 5.50 1.70 -3.01
CA ALA A 6 5.53 1.15 -4.36
C ALA A 6 4.99 -0.28 -4.41
N PHE A 7 5.32 -1.11 -3.41
CA PHE A 7 4.77 -2.46 -3.27
C PHE A 7 3.25 -2.43 -3.14
N TYR A 8 2.74 -1.64 -2.20
CA TYR A 8 1.31 -1.55 -1.95
C TYR A 8 0.54 -1.02 -3.16
N ARG A 9 1.10 -0.05 -3.89
CA ARG A 9 0.53 0.42 -5.17
C ARG A 9 0.33 -0.71 -6.16
N ALA A 10 1.34 -1.56 -6.34
CA ALA A 10 1.21 -2.68 -7.28
C ALA A 10 0.20 -3.72 -6.83
N ARG A 11 0.02 -3.94 -5.51
CA ARG A 11 -1.04 -4.81 -5.01
C ARG A 11 -2.42 -4.27 -5.36
N LEU A 12 -2.64 -2.96 -5.18
CA LEU A 12 -3.88 -2.30 -5.57
C LEU A 12 -4.10 -2.36 -7.09
N ASP A 13 -3.05 -2.30 -7.90
CA ASP A 13 -3.14 -2.45 -9.36
C ASP A 13 -3.57 -3.87 -9.76
N GLU A 14 -3.01 -4.90 -9.12
CA GLU A 14 -3.38 -6.30 -9.33
C GLU A 14 -4.82 -6.58 -8.87
N ASP A 15 -5.22 -6.10 -7.70
CA ASP A 15 -6.58 -6.27 -7.20
C ASP A 15 -7.60 -5.56 -8.10
N GLU A 16 -7.29 -4.35 -8.58
CA GLU A 16 -8.17 -3.64 -9.51
C GLU A 16 -8.31 -4.41 -10.83
N ALA A 17 -7.21 -4.94 -11.36
CA ALA A 17 -7.22 -5.76 -12.56
C ALA A 17 -8.09 -7.02 -12.37
N GLY A 18 -7.93 -7.72 -11.25
CA GLY A 18 -8.74 -8.90 -10.92
C GLY A 18 -10.24 -8.59 -10.82
N VAL A 19 -10.61 -7.49 -10.15
CA VAL A 19 -12.02 -7.09 -10.05
C VAL A 19 -12.58 -6.71 -11.43
N ARG A 20 -11.81 -6.01 -12.27
CA ARG A 20 -12.23 -5.64 -13.63
C ARG A 20 -12.41 -6.87 -14.53
N ASP A 21 -11.50 -7.84 -14.43
CA ASP A 21 -11.60 -9.10 -15.18
C ASP A 21 -12.88 -9.87 -14.82
N CYS A 22 -13.23 -9.98 -13.53
CA CYS A 22 -14.50 -10.57 -13.09
C CYS A 22 -15.73 -9.83 -13.66
N ILE A 23 -15.69 -8.49 -13.72
CA ILE A 23 -16.78 -7.69 -14.28
C ILE A 23 -16.94 -7.96 -15.79
N GLU A 24 -15.82 -8.05 -16.51
CA GLU A 24 -15.81 -8.28 -17.96
C GLU A 24 -16.25 -9.72 -18.31
N SER A 25 -15.73 -10.72 -17.59
CA SER A 25 -16.05 -12.13 -17.81
C SER A 25 -17.43 -12.52 -17.27
N GLY A 26 -17.97 -11.77 -16.32
CA GLY A 26 -19.19 -12.10 -15.59
C GLY A 26 -19.00 -13.18 -14.53
N GLU A 27 -17.76 -13.60 -14.26
CA GLU A 27 -17.44 -14.54 -13.19
C GLU A 27 -17.58 -13.90 -11.79
N PRO A 28 -17.94 -14.68 -10.75
CA PRO A 28 -18.08 -14.13 -9.41
C PRO A 28 -16.72 -13.66 -8.87
N ASN A 29 -16.69 -12.42 -8.36
CA ASN A 29 -15.55 -11.90 -7.62
C ASN A 29 -15.46 -12.55 -6.23
N VAL A 30 -14.61 -13.56 -6.11
CA VAL A 30 -14.30 -14.24 -4.83
C VAL A 30 -13.09 -13.65 -4.11
N GLY A 31 -12.39 -12.68 -4.73
CA GLY A 31 -11.20 -12.04 -4.17
C GLY A 31 -11.50 -11.11 -2.98
N GLY A 32 -12.76 -10.71 -2.80
CA GLY A 32 -13.19 -9.88 -1.67
C GLY A 32 -12.80 -8.40 -1.78
N PHE A 33 -12.28 -7.97 -2.93
CA PHE A 33 -11.93 -6.58 -3.20
C PHE A 33 -13.04 -5.87 -3.96
N ASP A 34 -13.23 -4.59 -3.68
CA ASP A 34 -14.22 -3.73 -4.34
C ASP A 34 -13.55 -2.50 -4.94
N LEU A 35 -14.02 -2.03 -6.12
CA LEU A 35 -13.42 -0.89 -6.82
C LEU A 35 -13.49 0.41 -6.00
N ALA A 36 -14.54 0.61 -5.21
CA ALA A 36 -14.68 1.80 -4.38
C ALA A 36 -13.71 1.78 -3.20
N ASP A 37 -13.50 0.61 -2.60
CA ASP A 37 -12.49 0.40 -1.54
C ASP A 37 -11.06 0.60 -2.08
N ILE A 38 -10.73 0.00 -3.23
CA ILE A 38 -9.43 0.20 -3.91
C ILE A 38 -9.21 1.69 -4.20
N ALA A 39 -10.22 2.39 -4.72
CA ALA A 39 -10.13 3.82 -4.98
C ALA A 39 -9.91 4.64 -3.69
N ALA A 40 -10.49 4.23 -2.57
CA ALA A 40 -10.26 4.86 -1.27
C ALA A 40 -8.81 4.66 -0.80
N LYS A 41 -8.31 3.43 -0.86
CA LYS A 41 -6.91 3.08 -0.52
C LYS A 41 -5.90 3.82 -1.39
N ARG A 42 -6.16 3.97 -2.70
CA ARG A 42 -5.34 4.79 -3.60
C ARG A 42 -5.30 6.26 -3.19
N ARG A 43 -6.43 6.84 -2.77
CA ARG A 43 -6.47 8.23 -2.27
C ARG A 43 -5.68 8.38 -0.97
N ILE A 44 -5.75 7.41 -0.07
CA ILE A 44 -4.93 7.40 1.14
C ILE A 44 -3.45 7.38 0.75
N LEU A 45 -3.03 6.39 -0.05
CA LEU A 45 -1.64 6.26 -0.51
C LEU A 45 -1.11 7.53 -1.21
N ALA A 46 -1.96 8.25 -1.95
CA ALA A 46 -1.60 9.52 -2.58
C ALA A 46 -1.33 10.64 -1.55
N ARG A 47 -2.07 10.69 -0.43
CA ARG A 47 -1.79 11.64 0.67
C ARG A 47 -0.45 11.34 1.33
N HIS A 48 -0.07 10.07 1.38
CA HIS A 48 1.21 9.63 1.92
C HIS A 48 2.37 9.67 0.92
N ALA A 49 2.17 10.17 -0.30
CA ALA A 49 3.23 10.20 -1.32
C ALA A 49 4.41 11.13 -0.97
N GLN A 50 4.22 12.06 -0.04
CA GLN A 50 5.24 13.03 0.41
C GLN A 50 5.67 12.80 1.86
N CYS A 51 5.26 11.69 2.46
CA CYS A 51 5.73 11.26 3.77
C CYS A 51 7.27 11.18 3.79
N GLY A 52 7.91 11.80 4.77
CA GLY A 52 9.36 11.83 4.96
C GLY A 52 10.04 13.06 4.37
N SER A 53 9.29 13.94 3.70
CA SER A 53 9.85 15.12 3.00
C SER A 53 9.95 16.40 3.85
N GLY A 54 9.45 16.38 5.08
CA GLY A 54 9.27 17.55 5.96
C GLY A 54 8.00 18.35 5.73
N ILE A 55 7.14 17.96 4.77
CA ILE A 55 5.86 18.61 4.43
C ILE A 55 4.70 17.61 4.17
N GLY A 56 4.96 16.32 4.31
CA GLY A 56 4.04 15.23 4.10
C GLY A 56 3.01 15.06 5.21
N TYR A 57 1.94 14.32 4.90
CA TYR A 57 0.79 14.11 5.79
C TYR A 57 1.14 13.57 7.19
N CYS A 58 2.25 12.82 7.31
CA CYS A 58 2.71 12.24 8.57
C CYS A 58 3.93 12.96 9.17
N ASP A 59 4.41 14.05 8.58
CA ASP A 59 5.71 14.63 8.96
C ASP A 59 5.65 15.36 10.31
N ASP A 60 4.46 15.84 10.72
CA ASP A 60 4.21 16.37 12.07
C ASP A 60 3.86 15.28 13.11
N GLY A 61 3.54 14.07 12.66
CA GLY A 61 3.12 12.93 13.49
C GLY A 61 4.20 11.86 13.72
N GLY A 62 5.31 11.96 12.98
CA GLY A 62 6.43 11.02 13.01
C GLY A 62 6.27 9.86 12.03
N HIS A 63 7.32 9.58 11.26
CA HIS A 63 7.46 8.28 10.60
C HIS A 63 7.91 7.25 11.61
N ALA A 64 7.45 6.02 11.46
CA ALA A 64 7.93 4.95 12.32
C ALA A 64 9.41 4.67 12.01
N TRP A 65 9.81 4.78 10.73
CA TRP A 65 11.15 4.43 10.25
C TRP A 65 11.67 5.54 9.35
N ASP A 66 12.85 6.05 9.68
CA ASP A 66 13.53 7.05 8.86
C ASP A 66 14.02 6.43 7.54
N GLU A 67 14.16 7.25 6.50
CA GLU A 67 14.65 6.78 5.19
C GLU A 67 16.07 6.18 5.27
N ASP A 68 16.83 6.57 6.30
CA ASP A 68 18.16 6.05 6.62
C ASP A 68 18.12 4.61 7.19
N ASP A 69 17.03 4.22 7.87
CA ASP A 69 16.84 2.88 8.45
C ASP A 69 16.20 1.91 7.45
N VAL A 70 15.24 2.41 6.64
CA VAL A 70 14.56 1.63 5.60
C VAL A 70 14.48 2.47 4.33
N PRO A 71 15.14 2.05 3.22
CA PRO A 71 15.06 2.77 1.96
C PRO A 71 13.60 3.03 1.54
N GLY A 72 13.23 4.32 1.52
CA GLY A 72 11.89 4.80 1.19
C GLY A 72 11.01 5.22 2.38
N GLY A 73 11.50 5.13 3.61
CA GLY A 73 10.79 5.56 4.83
C GLY A 73 9.55 4.71 5.14
N GLY A 74 9.26 4.51 6.43
CA GLY A 74 8.13 3.71 6.88
C GLY A 74 6.98 4.57 7.38
N CYS A 75 5.97 4.82 6.54
CA CYS A 75 4.70 5.37 7.03
C CYS A 75 3.87 4.24 7.69
N PRO A 76 3.54 4.34 8.99
CA PRO A 76 2.83 3.27 9.72
C PRO A 76 1.45 2.99 9.12
N ASP A 77 0.72 4.01 8.68
CA ASP A 77 -0.57 3.84 8.01
C ASP A 77 -0.44 3.03 6.71
N VAL A 78 0.65 3.24 5.95
CA VAL A 78 0.91 2.47 4.73
C VAL A 78 1.29 1.02 5.07
N ALA A 79 2.02 0.79 6.17
CA ALA A 79 2.33 -0.56 6.65
C ALA A 79 1.07 -1.32 7.07
N ASP A 80 0.16 -0.69 7.83
CA ASP A 80 -1.11 -1.30 8.19
C ASP A 80 -1.97 -1.63 6.97
N LEU A 81 -2.00 -0.73 5.98
CA LEU A 81 -2.69 -0.96 4.71
C LEU A 81 -2.09 -2.12 3.88
N ALA A 82 -0.76 -2.30 3.95
CA ALA A 82 -0.05 -3.35 3.23
C ALA A 82 -0.04 -4.71 3.96
N ARG A 83 -0.40 -4.73 5.25
CA ARG A 83 -0.39 -5.94 6.10
C ARG A 83 -1.15 -7.14 5.54
N PRO A 84 -2.28 -7.01 4.82
CA PRO A 84 -2.95 -8.15 4.19
C PRO A 84 -2.08 -8.92 3.18
N TYR A 85 -1.01 -8.29 2.67
CA TYR A 85 -0.09 -8.87 1.68
C TYR A 85 1.23 -9.33 2.32
N ALA A 86 1.32 -9.45 3.65
CA ALA A 86 2.54 -9.85 4.35
C ALA A 86 3.06 -11.24 3.96
N SER A 87 2.21 -12.10 3.40
CA SER A 87 2.59 -13.42 2.86
C SER A 87 3.05 -13.40 1.40
N HIS A 88 2.97 -12.24 0.73
CA HIS A 88 3.39 -12.11 -0.66
C HIS A 88 4.93 -12.26 -0.77
N PRO A 89 5.47 -13.00 -1.75
CA PRO A 89 6.91 -13.23 -1.87
C PRO A 89 7.75 -11.95 -2.01
N ASP A 90 7.17 -10.90 -2.59
CA ASP A 90 7.82 -9.59 -2.71
C ASP A 90 7.65 -8.68 -1.48
N TYR A 91 6.89 -9.11 -0.47
CA TYR A 91 6.78 -8.40 0.80
C TYR A 91 8.08 -8.57 1.59
N ARG A 92 8.71 -7.46 1.98
CA ARG A 92 9.93 -7.51 2.79
C ARG A 92 9.59 -7.51 4.27
N ALA A 93 10.30 -8.33 5.05
CA ALA A 93 10.08 -8.45 6.49
C ALA A 93 10.30 -7.14 7.25
N ASP A 94 11.21 -6.28 6.77
CA ASP A 94 11.45 -4.94 7.31
C ASP A 94 10.30 -3.95 7.04
N TRP A 95 9.26 -4.36 6.32
CA TRP A 95 8.01 -3.61 6.16
C TRP A 95 6.92 -3.96 7.19
N SER A 96 7.19 -4.83 8.16
CA SER A 96 6.27 -5.05 9.28
C SER A 96 6.80 -4.36 10.53
N PRO A 97 6.08 -3.39 11.11
CA PRO A 97 6.36 -3.01 12.50
C PRO A 97 6.08 -4.24 13.37
N GLU A 98 6.94 -4.52 14.35
CA GLU A 98 6.73 -5.61 15.31
C GLU A 98 5.41 -5.47 16.09
#